data_AF-A0A9Y3R969-F1
#
_entry.id   AF-A0A9Y3R969-F1
#
_cell.length_a   1.000
_cell.length_b   1.000
_cell.length_c   1.000
_cell.angle_alpha   90.00
_cell.angle_beta   90.00
_cell.angle_gamma   90.00
#
_symmetry.space_group_name_H-M   'P 1'
#
loop_
_entity.id
_entity.type
_entity.pdbx_description
1 polymer ?
#
loop_
_entity_poly.entity_id
_entity_poly.type
_entity_poly.pdbx_seq_one_letter_code
_entity_poly.pdbx_strand_id
1 'polypeptide(L)'
;MAVVTANARGVSPRGSRPPAPGAGGRSEESWKGHIIRELKHRDLSQHAMFQDLIRFYTQLLEKTSLTKGLLSSAARRPPAGGAPLSSLQQQSIQLKKTTGELAYQVVELTQQIKIKDGVLEEQHARLLQEQRCLSRVSDAHQELQAQVEQVQGQNTVLKVEYDTLLEQQRAAEAKLRQETVRGEELLAKVMKRKNQAAARMNSHNERRSRAREATQAAARSKVNLDRSAVHPLSSTSPSSGFSNSSSAPSSRSTSPKNEKRDASTERKPMRLVRSASVTSPRILTSIKELFEKRRGHSVCSQEEDLVSPVRICVSARVPARALQVLDAHEQDINAVRFSSSSDLLATGGTDKVIKLWEVRAGLLTHRGTLDGSTEGITCIEFDPMGFRILAASYSKAAMLWQLGDSVPKVTLTGHSRKVTAARFSSITHQVVTGSADGTIRLWDLRRAACLQSRNVAKYCSDLVCSENCIISGHYDGQIRAWDSRVASCVQVFPAQGKVTSLDLSSDHCQLLSCCRDDCLQLFDLRRWSNERVTFRADGFKCGSDSTKAVISPDCCYLAAGSADGAVYIWNVSTGKLETRLPDKHSSSISAVSWSLSGEYFVSVDKSKRAVLWSDM
;
A
#
# COMPACT_ATOMS: atom_id res chain seq x y z
N MET A 1 -5.08 -29.56 75.63
CA MET A 1 -6.55 -29.40 75.78
C MET A 1 -7.16 -29.25 74.40
N ALA A 2 -8.38 -29.78 74.15
CA ALA A 2 -9.20 -29.65 72.91
C ALA A 2 -8.49 -29.94 71.56
N VAL A 3 -8.80 -30.97 70.75
CA VAL A 3 -10.02 -31.77 70.46
C VAL A 3 -11.08 -31.02 69.63
N VAL A 4 -11.80 -31.78 68.78
CA VAL A 4 -12.76 -31.39 67.71
C VAL A 4 -12.07 -31.05 66.38
N THR A 5 -11.91 -31.91 65.36
CA THR A 5 -12.74 -32.96 64.68
C THR A 5 -13.81 -32.47 63.70
N ALA A 6 -13.63 -32.75 62.40
CA ALA A 6 -14.71 -33.11 61.47
C ALA A 6 -14.14 -33.82 60.22
N ASN A 7 -14.83 -34.85 59.73
CA ASN A 7 -14.54 -35.54 58.46
C ASN A 7 -15.54 -35.10 57.38
N ALA A 8 -15.21 -35.29 56.08
CA ALA A 8 -15.76 -36.42 55.29
C ALA A 8 -15.89 -36.15 53.76
N ARG A 9 -15.37 -37.11 52.97
CA ARG A 9 -15.77 -37.47 51.57
C ARG A 9 -15.50 -36.41 50.48
N GLY A 10 -15.12 -36.77 49.25
CA GLY A 10 -14.77 -38.09 48.70
C GLY A 10 -14.78 -38.13 47.15
N VAL A 11 -14.39 -39.27 46.59
CA VAL A 11 -14.47 -39.64 45.15
C VAL A 11 -13.47 -38.95 44.18
N SER A 12 -12.48 -39.73 43.75
CA SER A 12 -11.81 -39.61 42.44
C SER A 12 -12.54 -40.53 41.43
N PRO A 13 -12.48 -40.30 40.10
CA PRO A 13 -11.31 -40.79 39.35
C PRO A 13 -10.90 -40.03 38.07
N ARG A 14 -9.63 -40.22 37.70
CA ARG A 14 -9.04 -40.26 36.33
C ARG A 14 -9.62 -39.35 35.23
N GLY A 15 -8.85 -38.31 34.88
CA GLY A 15 -8.87 -37.66 33.56
C GLY A 15 -7.48 -37.16 33.19
N SER A 16 -6.87 -37.69 32.13
CA SER A 16 -5.46 -37.45 31.78
C SER A 16 -5.26 -36.27 30.82
N ARG A 17 -4.43 -35.30 31.19
CA ARG A 17 -3.90 -34.27 30.27
C ARG A 17 -2.52 -33.78 30.75
N PRO A 18 -1.46 -33.80 29.94
CA PRO A 18 -0.16 -33.24 30.31
C PRO A 18 -0.17 -31.70 30.22
N PRO A 19 0.65 -30.98 31.01
CA PRO A 19 0.85 -29.55 30.86
C PRO A 19 1.70 -29.23 29.62
N ALA A 20 1.46 -28.07 29.00
CA ALA A 20 2.26 -27.58 27.87
C ALA A 20 3.60 -26.98 28.34
N PRO A 21 4.68 -27.09 27.55
CA PRO A 21 5.96 -26.46 27.87
C PRO A 21 5.89 -24.94 27.64
N GLY A 22 6.21 -24.14 28.67
CA GLY A 22 6.40 -22.71 28.51
C GLY A 22 7.70 -22.40 27.78
N ALA A 23 7.64 -21.60 26.72
CA ALA A 23 8.79 -21.22 25.90
C ALA A 23 8.88 -19.69 25.74
N GLY A 24 9.48 -19.03 26.73
CA GLY A 24 9.85 -17.62 26.69
C GLY A 24 11.01 -17.35 27.65
N GLY A 25 12.08 -16.72 27.16
CA GLY A 25 13.26 -16.34 27.96
C GLY A 25 14.63 -16.80 27.42
N ARG A 26 14.73 -17.94 26.74
CA ARG A 26 16.03 -18.56 26.37
C ARG A 26 16.86 -17.86 25.28
N SER A 27 16.41 -16.73 24.73
CA SER A 27 17.15 -16.03 23.66
C SER A 27 18.31 -15.18 24.21
N GLU A 28 18.04 -14.29 25.17
CA GLU A 28 19.03 -13.32 25.66
C GLU A 28 20.14 -13.93 26.53
N GLU A 29 19.91 -15.11 27.10
CA GLU A 29 20.92 -15.81 27.92
C GLU A 29 21.96 -16.53 27.06
N SER A 30 21.63 -16.85 25.81
CA SER A 30 22.46 -17.67 24.91
C SER A 30 23.82 -17.02 24.62
N TRP A 31 23.84 -15.72 24.29
CA TRP A 31 25.07 -14.99 23.97
C TRP A 31 25.94 -14.76 25.21
N LYS A 32 25.33 -14.44 26.36
CA LYS A 32 26.03 -14.33 27.66
C LYS A 32 26.71 -15.66 28.01
N GLY A 33 25.99 -16.77 27.85
CA GLY A 33 26.50 -18.13 28.03
C GLY A 33 27.56 -18.55 27.01
N HIS A 34 27.65 -17.91 25.83
CA HIS A 34 28.75 -18.10 24.87
C HIS A 34 30.00 -17.32 25.28
N ILE A 35 29.88 -16.04 25.59
CA ILE A 35 31.01 -15.20 26.03
C ILE A 35 31.68 -15.77 27.28
N ILE A 36 30.90 -16.26 28.26
CA ILE A 36 31.44 -16.92 29.46
C ILE A 36 32.23 -18.20 29.13
N ARG A 37 31.88 -18.92 28.05
CA ARG A 37 32.65 -20.09 27.57
C ARG A 37 33.95 -19.66 26.89
N GLU A 38 33.92 -18.65 26.02
CA GLU A 38 35.13 -18.14 25.35
C GLU A 38 36.14 -17.57 26.35
N LEU A 39 35.67 -16.80 27.34
CA LEU A 39 36.52 -16.27 28.40
C LEU A 39 37.18 -17.40 29.22
N LYS A 40 36.43 -18.45 29.60
CA LYS A 40 37.00 -19.62 30.29
C LYS A 40 37.98 -20.41 29.41
N HIS A 41 37.72 -20.55 28.13
CA HIS A 41 38.63 -21.24 27.21
C HIS A 41 39.94 -20.47 27.04
N ARG A 42 39.86 -19.14 26.91
CA ARG A 42 41.01 -18.24 26.87
C ARG A 42 41.82 -18.26 28.16
N ASP A 43 41.16 -18.22 29.32
CA ASP A 43 41.82 -18.28 30.64
C ASP A 43 42.59 -19.61 30.83
N LEU A 44 41.97 -20.75 30.47
CA LEU A 44 42.63 -22.06 30.45
C LEU A 44 43.83 -22.10 29.49
N SER A 45 43.72 -21.49 28.31
CA SER A 45 44.83 -21.39 27.34
C SER A 45 45.98 -20.52 27.89
N GLN A 46 45.68 -19.38 28.51
CA GLN A 46 46.68 -18.52 29.14
C GLN A 46 47.35 -19.22 30.33
N HIS A 47 46.59 -19.98 31.14
CA HIS A 47 47.14 -20.77 32.23
C HIS A 47 48.08 -21.88 31.74
N ALA A 48 47.73 -22.58 30.66
CA ALA A 48 48.59 -23.60 30.05
C ALA A 48 49.91 -23.00 29.54
N MET A 49 49.85 -21.87 28.80
CA MET A 49 51.05 -21.16 28.35
C MET A 49 51.93 -20.68 29.52
N PHE A 50 51.32 -20.28 30.64
CA PHE A 50 52.05 -19.89 31.85
C PHE A 50 52.73 -21.07 32.56
N GLN A 51 52.10 -22.25 32.60
CA GLN A 51 52.73 -23.48 33.10
C GLN A 51 53.94 -23.90 32.24
N ASP A 52 53.82 -23.82 30.90
CA ASP A 52 54.95 -24.07 30.02
C ASP A 52 56.07 -23.04 30.20
N LEU A 53 55.74 -21.76 30.36
CA LEU A 53 56.73 -20.71 30.67
C LEU A 53 57.49 -21.04 31.96
N ILE A 54 56.80 -21.43 33.03
CA ILE A 54 57.42 -21.88 34.29
C ILE A 54 58.36 -23.06 34.04
N ARG A 55 57.92 -24.07 33.27
CA ARG A 55 58.71 -25.27 32.93
C ARG A 55 59.99 -24.93 32.14
N PHE A 56 59.94 -23.97 31.22
CA PHE A 56 61.14 -23.47 30.56
C PHE A 56 62.04 -22.67 31.51
N TYR A 57 61.46 -21.89 32.42
CA TYR A 57 62.22 -21.10 33.40
C TYR A 57 62.94 -21.99 34.44
N THR A 58 62.32 -23.08 34.90
CA THR A 58 62.97 -24.04 35.81
C THR A 58 64.09 -24.81 35.11
N GLN A 59 63.88 -25.30 33.88
CA GLN A 59 64.94 -25.92 33.08
C GLN A 59 66.11 -24.97 32.78
N LEU A 60 65.84 -23.67 32.61
CA LEU A 60 66.89 -22.67 32.43
C LEU A 60 67.62 -22.40 33.74
N LEU A 61 66.90 -22.30 34.87
CA LEU A 61 67.49 -22.22 36.21
C LEU A 61 68.39 -23.42 36.52
N GLU A 62 67.95 -24.65 36.24
CA GLU A 62 68.75 -25.87 36.35
C GLU A 62 70.03 -25.82 35.50
N LYS A 63 69.95 -25.33 34.25
CA LYS A 63 71.14 -25.11 33.42
C LYS A 63 72.07 -24.03 33.99
N THR A 64 71.54 -22.98 34.61
CA THR A 64 72.38 -21.97 35.30
C THR A 64 72.96 -22.46 36.64
N SER A 65 72.30 -23.37 37.36
CA SER A 65 72.84 -23.97 38.59
C SER A 65 73.89 -25.04 38.27
N LEU A 66 73.70 -25.85 37.22
CA LEU A 66 74.70 -26.79 36.71
C LEU A 66 75.96 -26.07 36.21
N THR A 67 75.82 -24.97 35.46
CA THR A 67 76.99 -24.16 35.03
C THR A 67 77.66 -23.44 36.19
N LYS A 68 76.93 -22.94 37.20
CA LYS A 68 77.53 -22.46 38.47
C LYS A 68 78.24 -23.58 39.23
N GLY A 69 77.72 -24.81 39.21
CA GLY A 69 78.35 -25.99 39.81
C GLY A 69 79.67 -26.37 39.13
N LEU A 70 79.71 -26.33 37.78
CA LEU A 70 80.94 -26.53 37.00
C LEU A 70 81.97 -25.42 37.26
N LEU A 71 81.52 -24.17 37.37
CA LEU A 71 82.39 -23.03 37.71
C LEU A 71 82.91 -23.10 39.15
N SER A 72 82.15 -23.67 40.10
CA SER A 72 82.59 -23.85 41.48
C SER A 72 83.53 -25.05 41.67
N SER A 73 83.35 -26.13 40.91
CA SER A 73 84.29 -27.27 40.93
C SER A 73 85.62 -26.95 40.25
N ALA A 74 85.62 -26.08 39.23
CA ALA A 74 86.82 -25.54 38.59
C ALA A 74 87.73 -24.70 39.52
N ALA A 75 87.28 -24.37 40.74
CA ALA A 75 88.07 -23.64 41.73
C ALA A 75 89.01 -24.54 42.59
N ARG A 76 89.05 -25.86 42.38
CA ARG A 76 90.07 -26.75 42.97
C ARG A 76 91.13 -27.16 41.95
N ARG A 77 92.37 -27.36 42.44
CA ARG A 77 93.61 -27.45 41.64
C ARG A 77 93.61 -28.56 40.58
N PRO A 78 94.34 -28.37 39.46
CA PRO A 78 94.29 -29.25 38.30
C PRO A 78 95.23 -30.48 38.39
N PRO A 79 94.90 -31.58 37.70
CA PRO A 79 95.88 -32.54 37.16
C PRO A 79 96.33 -32.12 35.75
N ALA A 80 97.49 -32.62 35.31
CA ALA A 80 97.98 -32.38 33.95
C ALA A 80 97.23 -33.24 32.92
N GLY A 81 96.71 -32.62 31.86
CA GLY A 81 96.04 -33.30 30.75
C GLY A 81 95.57 -32.30 29.69
N GLY A 82 96.12 -32.39 28.47
CA GLY A 82 95.90 -31.41 27.42
C GLY A 82 94.55 -31.53 26.71
N ALA A 83 93.48 -30.98 27.30
CA ALA A 83 92.28 -30.63 26.54
C ALA A 83 92.55 -29.34 25.73
N PRO A 84 92.09 -29.24 24.46
CA PRO A 84 92.47 -28.12 23.61
C PRO A 84 91.78 -26.82 24.03
N LEU A 85 92.58 -25.83 24.43
CA LEU A 85 92.16 -24.48 24.88
C LEU A 85 91.18 -23.81 23.91
N SER A 86 91.33 -24.06 22.60
CA SER A 86 90.44 -23.56 21.55
C SER A 86 88.97 -23.92 21.77
N SER A 87 88.66 -25.11 22.30
CA SER A 87 87.28 -25.59 22.48
C SER A 87 86.49 -24.76 23.51
N LEU A 88 87.09 -24.45 24.66
CA LEU A 88 86.52 -23.58 25.69
C LEU A 88 86.41 -22.13 25.22
N GLN A 89 87.41 -21.65 24.47
CA GLN A 89 87.41 -20.31 23.90
C GLN A 89 86.28 -20.15 22.86
N GLN A 90 86.07 -21.17 22.03
CA GLN A 90 85.01 -21.22 21.03
C GLN A 90 83.62 -21.34 21.67
N GLN A 91 83.45 -22.11 22.75
CA GLN A 91 82.22 -22.10 23.56
C GLN A 91 81.94 -20.71 24.20
N SER A 92 82.97 -20.01 24.69
CA SER A 92 82.82 -18.66 25.24
C SER A 92 82.36 -17.65 24.17
N ILE A 93 82.88 -17.76 22.94
CA ILE A 93 82.43 -16.95 21.80
C ILE A 93 80.99 -17.28 21.41
N GLN A 94 80.63 -18.57 21.37
CA GLN A 94 79.26 -19.04 21.09
C GLN A 94 78.26 -18.45 22.10
N LEU A 95 78.58 -18.48 23.40
CA LEU A 95 77.75 -17.94 24.48
C LEU A 95 77.63 -16.41 24.41
N LYS A 96 78.70 -15.68 24.06
CA LYS A 96 78.65 -14.23 23.84
C LYS A 96 77.77 -13.86 22.65
N LYS A 97 77.77 -14.68 21.59
CA LYS A 97 76.88 -14.48 20.44
C LYS A 97 75.40 -14.67 20.82
N THR A 98 75.05 -15.81 21.45
CA THR A 98 73.65 -16.09 21.80
C THR A 98 73.09 -15.15 22.88
N THR A 99 73.92 -14.69 23.82
CA THR A 99 73.51 -13.65 24.77
C THR A 99 73.30 -12.29 24.12
N GLY A 100 74.07 -11.93 23.09
CA GLY A 100 73.82 -10.75 22.26
C GLY A 100 72.53 -10.85 21.44
N GLU A 101 72.28 -12.02 20.83
CA GLU A 101 71.05 -12.31 20.08
C GLU A 101 69.79 -12.23 20.98
N LEU A 102 69.85 -12.80 22.19
CA LEU A 102 68.78 -12.68 23.19
C LEU A 102 68.59 -11.24 23.68
N ALA A 103 69.66 -10.49 23.90
CA ALA A 103 69.56 -9.08 24.30
C ALA A 103 68.87 -8.23 23.23
N TYR A 104 69.16 -8.48 21.95
CA TYR A 104 68.47 -7.81 20.84
C TYR A 104 66.97 -8.15 20.81
N GLN A 105 66.60 -9.43 20.96
CA GLN A 105 65.20 -9.86 21.02
C GLN A 105 64.43 -9.22 22.19
N VAL A 106 65.06 -9.06 23.36
CA VAL A 106 64.45 -8.37 24.51
C VAL A 106 64.19 -6.89 24.21
N VAL A 107 65.10 -6.20 23.53
CA VAL A 107 64.90 -4.81 23.09
C VAL A 107 63.76 -4.72 22.07
N GLU A 108 63.72 -5.61 21.08
CA GLU A 108 62.66 -5.64 20.06
C GLU A 108 61.27 -5.90 20.69
N LEU A 109 61.17 -6.89 21.58
CA LEU A 109 59.92 -7.17 22.30
C LEU A 109 59.50 -5.99 23.19
N THR A 110 60.45 -5.30 23.83
CA THR A 110 60.18 -4.08 24.61
C THR A 110 59.66 -2.93 23.72
N GLN A 111 60.18 -2.80 22.50
CA GLN A 111 59.69 -1.85 21.49
C GLN A 111 58.23 -2.21 21.08
N GLN A 112 57.96 -3.50 20.82
CA GLN A 112 56.63 -3.97 20.43
C GLN A 112 55.59 -3.81 21.56
N ILE A 113 55.98 -3.97 22.82
CA ILE A 113 55.11 -3.74 23.99
C ILE A 113 54.68 -2.26 24.01
N LYS A 114 55.63 -1.31 23.99
CA LYS A 114 55.33 0.14 23.99
C LYS A 114 54.39 0.57 22.86
N ILE A 115 54.53 -0.04 21.67
CA ILE A 115 53.62 0.24 20.54
C ILE A 115 52.21 -0.27 20.83
N LYS A 116 52.07 -1.45 21.44
CA LYS A 116 50.76 -2.02 21.83
C LYS A 116 50.12 -1.24 22.97
N ASP A 117 50.90 -0.76 23.93
CA ASP A 117 50.42 0.07 25.04
C ASP A 117 49.79 1.37 24.52
N GLY A 118 50.47 2.08 23.60
CA GLY A 118 49.91 3.29 22.98
C GLY A 118 48.65 3.04 22.15
N VAL A 119 48.53 1.88 21.49
CA VAL A 119 47.30 1.47 20.79
C VAL A 119 46.17 1.15 21.77
N LEU A 120 46.47 0.58 22.94
CA LEU A 120 45.49 0.37 24.02
C LEU A 120 45.01 1.70 24.61
N GLU A 121 45.90 2.65 24.86
CA GLU A 121 45.54 4.00 25.31
C GLU A 121 44.61 4.70 24.30
N GLU A 122 44.90 4.62 23.00
CA GLU A 122 44.02 5.16 21.96
C GLU A 122 42.65 4.47 21.93
N GLN A 123 42.61 3.13 22.06
CA GLN A 123 41.36 2.38 22.13
C GLN A 123 40.53 2.78 23.36
N HIS A 124 41.15 2.93 24.54
CA HIS A 124 40.46 3.41 25.75
C HIS A 124 39.93 4.84 25.59
N ALA A 125 40.67 5.74 24.95
CA ALA A 125 40.21 7.10 24.66
C ALA A 125 38.99 7.12 23.72
N ARG A 126 39.01 6.29 22.66
CA ARG A 126 37.87 6.11 21.74
C ARG A 126 36.64 5.55 22.45
N LEU A 127 36.81 4.50 23.27
CA LEU A 127 35.72 3.86 24.03
C LEU A 127 35.07 4.85 25.02
N LEU A 128 35.87 5.70 25.70
CA LEU A 128 35.36 6.78 26.53
C LEU A 128 34.59 7.86 25.75
N GLN A 129 35.00 8.16 24.51
CA GLN A 129 34.25 9.07 23.63
C GLN A 129 32.93 8.46 23.16
N GLU A 130 32.90 7.18 22.80
CA GLU A 130 31.69 6.44 22.43
C GLU A 130 30.73 6.34 23.61
N GLN A 131 31.21 6.05 24.83
CA GLN A 131 30.38 6.01 26.03
C GLN A 131 29.70 7.36 26.35
N ARG A 132 30.40 8.48 26.14
CA ARG A 132 29.83 9.85 26.24
C ARG A 132 28.87 10.18 25.10
N CYS A 133 29.01 9.55 23.94
CA CYS A 133 28.04 9.68 22.85
C CYS A 133 26.75 8.93 23.21
N LEU A 134 26.88 7.68 23.67
CA LEU A 134 25.77 6.82 24.10
C LEU A 134 24.98 7.42 25.26
N SER A 135 25.63 8.06 26.25
CA SER A 135 24.89 8.74 27.32
C SER A 135 24.03 9.88 26.78
N ARG A 136 24.61 10.78 25.96
CA ARG A 136 23.88 11.92 25.37
C ARG A 136 22.73 11.49 24.44
N VAL A 137 22.88 10.36 23.75
CA VAL A 137 21.80 9.75 22.95
C VAL A 137 20.72 9.14 23.86
N SER A 138 21.09 8.53 24.99
CA SER A 138 20.13 8.03 25.98
C SER A 138 19.34 9.17 26.64
N ASP A 139 20.00 10.26 27.00
CA ASP A 139 19.38 11.46 27.58
C ASP A 139 18.33 12.04 26.60
N ALA A 140 18.71 12.22 25.33
CA ALA A 140 17.81 12.71 24.27
C ALA A 140 16.67 11.73 23.96
N HIS A 141 16.89 10.41 24.09
CA HIS A 141 15.84 9.41 23.94
C HIS A 141 14.80 9.48 25.07
N GLN A 142 15.25 9.68 26.31
CA GLN A 142 14.36 9.87 27.46
C GLN A 142 13.54 11.17 27.34
N GLU A 143 14.15 12.27 26.88
CA GLU A 143 13.43 13.53 26.62
C GLU A 143 12.35 13.34 25.53
N LEU A 144 12.70 12.68 24.41
CA LEU A 144 11.75 12.42 23.34
C LEU A 144 10.63 11.46 23.77
N GLN A 145 10.92 10.45 24.62
CA GLN A 145 9.91 9.57 25.17
C GLN A 145 8.91 10.35 26.05
N ALA A 146 9.39 11.24 26.92
CA ALA A 146 8.52 12.09 27.74
C ALA A 146 7.62 13.00 26.88
N GLN A 147 8.14 13.56 25.78
CA GLN A 147 7.33 14.32 24.81
C GLN A 147 6.26 13.45 24.13
N VAL A 148 6.59 12.21 23.77
CA VAL A 148 5.63 11.26 23.18
C VAL A 148 4.52 10.89 24.19
N GLU A 149 4.87 10.62 25.45
CA GLU A 149 3.90 10.33 26.51
C GLU A 149 2.98 11.55 26.79
N GLN A 150 3.53 12.77 26.78
CA GLN A 150 2.74 14.01 26.89
C GLN A 150 1.73 14.15 25.73
N VAL A 151 2.16 13.91 24.48
CA VAL A 151 1.29 14.00 23.30
C VAL A 151 0.24 12.87 23.29
N GLN A 152 0.56 11.67 23.76
CA GLN A 152 -0.43 10.60 23.97
C GLN A 152 -1.47 10.99 25.02
N GLY A 153 -1.05 11.63 26.11
CA GLY A 153 -1.97 12.22 27.11
C GLY A 153 -2.95 13.23 26.47
N GLN A 154 -2.43 14.19 25.69
CA GLN A 154 -3.27 15.17 24.99
C GLN A 154 -4.24 14.51 23.99
N ASN A 155 -3.77 13.51 23.21
CA ASN A 155 -4.60 12.79 22.25
C ASN A 155 -5.71 11.97 22.91
N THR A 156 -5.51 11.42 24.11
CA THR A 156 -6.57 10.70 24.84
C THR A 156 -7.64 11.65 25.36
N VAL A 157 -7.29 12.86 25.82
CA VAL A 157 -8.26 13.91 26.18
C VAL A 157 -9.07 14.36 24.96
N LEU A 158 -8.41 14.73 23.86
CA LEU A 158 -9.07 15.13 22.62
C LEU A 158 -10.00 14.05 22.05
N LYS A 159 -9.64 12.77 22.20
CA LYS A 159 -10.50 11.66 21.82
C LYS A 159 -11.78 11.60 22.66
N VAL A 160 -11.69 11.77 23.98
CA VAL A 160 -12.87 11.80 24.86
C VAL A 160 -13.78 12.99 24.51
N GLU A 161 -13.21 14.17 24.24
CA GLU A 161 -13.98 15.33 23.77
C GLU A 161 -14.71 15.02 22.45
N TYR A 162 -14.02 14.46 21.47
CA TYR A 162 -14.61 14.03 20.19
C TYR A 162 -15.73 12.99 20.36
N ASP A 163 -15.52 11.96 21.19
CA ASP A 163 -16.51 10.92 21.43
C ASP A 163 -17.78 11.51 22.09
N THR A 164 -17.66 12.45 23.03
CA THR A 164 -18.84 13.14 23.61
C THR A 164 -19.57 14.05 22.61
N LEU A 165 -18.85 14.72 21.70
CA LEU A 165 -19.44 15.51 20.62
C LEU A 165 -20.20 14.62 19.62
N LEU A 166 -19.65 13.44 19.31
CA LEU A 166 -20.28 12.44 18.44
C LEU A 166 -21.57 11.87 19.05
N GLU A 167 -21.61 11.65 20.37
CA GLU A 167 -22.84 11.29 21.08
C GLU A 167 -23.89 12.42 21.05
N GLN A 168 -23.48 13.67 21.26
CA GLN A 168 -24.37 14.83 21.14
C GLN A 168 -24.96 14.96 19.72
N GLN A 169 -24.16 14.77 18.67
CA GLN A 169 -24.65 14.75 17.29
C GLN A 169 -25.65 13.61 17.07
N ARG A 170 -25.33 12.38 17.51
CA ARG A 170 -26.23 11.22 17.39
C ARG A 170 -27.57 11.48 18.09
N ALA A 171 -27.56 12.11 19.26
CA ALA A 171 -28.77 12.49 19.99
C ALA A 171 -29.57 13.60 19.27
N ALA A 172 -28.90 14.58 18.65
CA ALA A 172 -29.54 15.61 17.83
C ALA A 172 -30.19 15.02 16.56
N GLU A 173 -29.50 14.12 15.86
CA GLU A 173 -30.04 13.40 14.71
C GLU A 173 -31.23 12.51 15.08
N ALA A 174 -31.19 11.83 16.23
CA ALA A 174 -32.32 11.04 16.72
C ALA A 174 -33.58 11.89 16.93
N LYS A 175 -33.44 13.07 17.56
CA LYS A 175 -34.53 14.05 17.72
C LYS A 175 -35.05 14.56 16.37
N LEU A 176 -34.16 14.90 15.44
CA LEU A 176 -34.56 15.33 14.09
C LEU A 176 -35.34 14.24 13.36
N ARG A 177 -34.90 12.98 13.42
CA ARG A 177 -35.60 11.83 12.84
C ARG A 177 -37.00 11.67 13.45
N GLN A 178 -37.14 11.78 14.78
CA GLN A 178 -38.43 11.73 15.47
C GLN A 178 -39.39 12.82 14.99
N GLU A 179 -38.92 14.07 14.86
CA GLU A 179 -39.74 15.17 14.35
C GLU A 179 -40.07 15.05 12.86
N THR A 180 -39.20 14.46 12.02
CA THR A 180 -39.56 14.17 10.62
C THR A 180 -40.72 13.17 10.52
N VAL A 181 -40.70 12.07 11.30
CA VAL A 181 -41.79 11.09 11.35
C VAL A 181 -43.09 11.73 11.86
N ARG A 182 -43.00 12.56 12.91
CA ARG A 182 -44.12 13.36 13.42
C ARG A 182 -44.72 14.27 12.33
N GLY A 183 -43.87 14.90 11.53
CA GLY A 183 -44.25 15.73 10.38
C GLY A 183 -44.96 14.94 9.28
N GLU A 184 -44.42 13.78 8.90
CA GLU A 184 -45.04 12.87 7.92
C GLU A 184 -46.41 12.36 8.39
N GLU A 185 -46.54 11.97 9.67
CA GLU A 185 -47.83 11.59 10.26
C GLU A 185 -48.87 12.71 10.18
N LEU A 186 -48.48 13.95 10.51
CA LEU A 186 -49.37 15.11 10.44
C LEU A 186 -49.77 15.42 8.99
N LEU A 187 -48.84 15.33 8.04
CA LEU A 187 -49.12 15.44 6.61
C LEU A 187 -50.09 14.35 6.14
N ALA A 188 -49.89 13.10 6.54
CA ALA A 188 -50.79 11.99 6.20
C ALA A 188 -52.20 12.19 6.77
N LYS A 189 -52.32 12.68 8.02
CA LYS A 189 -53.59 13.03 8.67
C LYS A 189 -54.31 14.18 7.92
N VAL A 190 -53.58 15.21 7.47
CA VAL A 190 -54.10 16.31 6.66
C VAL A 190 -54.53 15.84 5.26
N MET A 191 -53.71 15.02 4.58
CA MET A 191 -54.03 14.47 3.27
C MET A 191 -55.26 13.55 3.31
N LYS A 192 -55.40 12.72 4.35
CA LYS A 192 -56.61 11.90 4.55
C LYS A 192 -57.87 12.76 4.70
N ARG A 193 -57.80 13.86 5.47
CA ARG A 193 -58.91 14.83 5.59
C ARG A 193 -59.22 15.53 4.26
N LYS A 194 -58.21 15.99 3.52
CA LYS A 194 -58.38 16.60 2.19
C LYS A 194 -59.02 15.64 1.18
N ASN A 195 -58.55 14.39 1.13
CA ASN A 195 -59.09 13.37 0.23
C ASN A 195 -60.56 13.03 0.57
N GLN A 196 -60.92 12.97 1.86
CA GLN A 196 -62.31 12.80 2.29
C GLN A 196 -63.21 13.99 1.88
N ALA A 197 -62.70 15.23 1.99
CA ALA A 197 -63.43 16.41 1.54
C ALA A 197 -63.59 16.44 0.00
N ALA A 198 -62.54 16.08 -0.75
CA ALA A 198 -62.59 15.98 -2.21
C ALA A 198 -63.55 14.87 -2.68
N ALA A 199 -63.55 13.69 -2.04
CA ALA A 199 -64.49 12.62 -2.36
C ALA A 199 -65.96 13.03 -2.11
N ARG A 200 -66.24 13.76 -1.02
CA ARG A 200 -67.57 14.34 -0.78
C ARG A 200 -67.98 15.30 -1.90
N MET A 201 -67.09 16.23 -2.27
CA MET A 201 -67.34 17.19 -3.35
C MET A 201 -67.56 16.52 -4.71
N ASN A 202 -66.75 15.51 -5.04
CA ASN A 202 -66.92 14.72 -6.27
C ASN A 202 -68.26 13.99 -6.29
N SER A 203 -68.66 13.35 -5.19
CA SER A 203 -69.97 12.68 -5.11
C SER A 203 -71.16 13.64 -5.26
N HIS A 204 -71.01 14.89 -4.82
CA HIS A 204 -71.99 15.95 -5.04
C HIS A 204 -72.03 16.39 -6.52
N ASN A 205 -70.86 16.59 -7.13
CA ASN A 205 -70.75 16.94 -8.54
C ASN A 205 -71.26 15.83 -9.48
N GLU A 206 -71.00 14.56 -9.16
CA GLU A 206 -71.58 13.42 -9.90
C GLU A 206 -73.11 13.41 -9.82
N ARG A 207 -73.70 13.58 -8.64
CA ARG A 207 -75.17 13.70 -8.49
C ARG A 207 -75.72 14.86 -9.34
N ARG A 208 -75.01 15.99 -9.36
CA ARG A 208 -75.36 17.17 -10.17
C ARG A 208 -75.19 16.94 -11.67
N SER A 209 -74.24 16.11 -12.09
CA SER A 209 -74.06 15.71 -13.50
C SER A 209 -75.18 14.75 -13.93
N ARG A 210 -75.41 13.66 -13.18
CA ARG A 210 -76.48 12.70 -13.46
C ARG A 210 -77.87 13.35 -13.49
N ALA A 211 -78.13 14.36 -12.66
CA ALA A 211 -79.35 15.16 -12.71
C ALA A 211 -79.47 16.02 -13.99
N ARG A 212 -78.36 16.58 -14.49
CA ARG A 212 -78.30 17.29 -15.78
C ARG A 212 -78.47 16.34 -16.96
N GLU A 213 -77.84 15.17 -16.92
CA GLU A 213 -77.98 14.12 -17.93
C GLU A 213 -79.42 13.59 -17.99
N ALA A 214 -80.05 13.34 -16.84
CA ALA A 214 -81.45 12.91 -16.75
C ALA A 214 -82.43 13.98 -17.28
N THR A 215 -82.21 15.27 -16.97
CA THR A 215 -83.04 16.36 -17.52
C THR A 215 -82.84 16.54 -19.03
N GLN A 216 -81.63 16.37 -19.55
CA GLN A 216 -81.38 16.33 -21.00
C GLN A 216 -82.02 15.11 -21.67
N ALA A 217 -81.99 13.94 -21.04
CA ALA A 217 -82.65 12.73 -21.54
C ALA A 217 -84.18 12.90 -21.58
N ALA A 218 -84.78 13.49 -20.53
CA ALA A 218 -86.21 13.81 -20.48
C ALA A 218 -86.63 14.88 -21.50
N ALA A 219 -85.75 15.85 -21.81
CA ALA A 219 -85.99 16.80 -22.90
C ALA A 219 -85.95 16.09 -24.27
N ARG A 220 -84.99 15.19 -24.49
CA ARG A 220 -84.89 14.39 -25.73
C ARG A 220 -86.07 13.43 -25.92
N SER A 221 -86.57 12.80 -24.86
CA SER A 221 -87.74 11.91 -24.95
C SER A 221 -89.02 12.68 -25.27
N LYS A 222 -89.21 13.89 -24.71
CA LYS A 222 -90.30 14.79 -25.14
C LYS A 222 -90.21 15.15 -26.62
N VAL A 223 -89.05 15.64 -27.09
CA VAL A 223 -88.85 15.97 -28.52
C VAL A 223 -89.11 14.76 -29.44
N ASN A 224 -88.78 13.54 -29.02
CA ASN A 224 -89.12 12.33 -29.78
C ASN A 224 -90.62 11.96 -29.73
N LEU A 225 -91.31 12.19 -28.61
CA LEU A 225 -92.76 12.02 -28.49
C LEU A 225 -93.50 13.03 -29.37
N ASP A 226 -93.14 14.31 -29.29
CA ASP A 226 -93.69 15.38 -30.14
C ASP A 226 -93.49 15.06 -31.64
N ARG A 227 -92.33 14.50 -31.99
CA ARG A 227 -92.01 14.04 -33.36
C ARG A 227 -92.77 12.76 -33.78
N SER A 228 -93.31 11.99 -32.84
CA SER A 228 -94.16 10.81 -33.12
C SER A 228 -95.65 11.12 -33.21
N ALA A 229 -96.07 12.33 -32.80
CA ALA A 229 -97.46 12.78 -32.85
C ALA A 229 -97.88 13.37 -34.22
N VAL A 230 -96.97 13.42 -35.21
CA VAL A 230 -97.20 14.06 -36.51
C VAL A 230 -96.92 13.07 -37.65
N HIS A 231 -97.92 12.85 -38.49
CA HIS A 231 -97.99 11.93 -39.66
C HIS A 231 -98.16 10.42 -39.40
N PRO A 232 -99.30 9.83 -39.82
CA PRO A 232 -99.45 8.39 -40.02
C PRO A 232 -99.27 7.97 -41.50
N LEU A 233 -98.67 6.77 -41.68
CA LEU A 233 -98.83 5.82 -42.80
C LEU A 233 -98.67 6.29 -44.27
N SER A 234 -97.61 5.80 -44.93
CA SER A 234 -97.69 5.15 -46.25
C SER A 234 -96.50 4.20 -46.46
N SER A 235 -96.64 3.20 -47.34
CA SER A 235 -95.70 2.08 -47.48
C SER A 235 -95.32 1.79 -48.94
N THR A 236 -94.03 1.71 -49.25
CA THR A 236 -93.51 1.11 -50.50
C THR A 236 -92.04 0.67 -50.38
N SER A 237 -91.76 -0.56 -50.82
CA SER A 237 -90.46 -1.06 -51.31
C SER A 237 -90.26 -0.61 -52.79
N PRO A 238 -89.13 -0.83 -53.52
CA PRO A 238 -88.02 -1.78 -53.26
C PRO A 238 -86.57 -1.30 -53.63
N SER A 239 -85.60 -2.24 -53.49
CA SER A 239 -84.26 -2.28 -54.14
C SER A 239 -83.22 -1.16 -53.83
N SER A 240 -81.91 -1.39 -53.84
CA SER A 240 -81.08 -2.63 -53.81
C SER A 240 -79.61 -2.29 -53.56
N GLY A 241 -78.82 -3.21 -52.98
CA GLY A 241 -77.33 -3.22 -53.11
C GLY A 241 -76.54 -3.48 -51.82
N PHE A 242 -75.76 -4.58 -51.83
CA PHE A 242 -74.42 -4.83 -51.22
C PHE A 242 -74.03 -4.24 -49.83
N SER A 243 -73.36 -4.96 -48.91
CA SER A 243 -72.87 -6.35 -48.88
C SER A 243 -72.45 -6.79 -47.46
N ASN A 244 -72.69 -8.05 -47.12
CA ASN A 244 -72.12 -8.79 -45.97
C ASN A 244 -70.66 -9.22 -46.26
N SER A 245 -69.79 -9.67 -45.33
CA SER A 245 -69.66 -9.64 -43.84
C SER A 245 -68.40 -10.46 -43.46
N SER A 246 -67.68 -10.34 -42.33
CA SER A 246 -67.53 -9.33 -41.26
C SER A 246 -66.45 -9.83 -40.27
N SER A 247 -65.56 -9.00 -39.72
CA SER A 247 -64.57 -9.41 -38.70
C SER A 247 -64.20 -8.27 -37.72
N ALA A 248 -63.61 -8.64 -36.57
CA ALA A 248 -63.22 -7.79 -35.43
C ALA A 248 -61.67 -7.88 -35.21
N PRO A 249 -61.00 -7.33 -34.16
CA PRO A 249 -61.52 -6.67 -32.94
C PRO A 249 -60.72 -5.47 -32.34
N SER A 250 -61.32 -4.85 -31.31
CA SER A 250 -60.78 -4.25 -30.06
C SER A 250 -59.56 -3.28 -29.97
N SER A 251 -59.72 -2.29 -29.05
CA SER A 251 -58.71 -1.40 -28.44
C SER A 251 -58.19 -0.22 -29.31
N ARG A 252 -57.56 0.85 -28.79
CA ARG A 252 -57.11 1.19 -27.41
C ARG A 252 -57.12 2.72 -27.16
N SER A 253 -56.87 3.14 -25.92
CA SER A 253 -56.69 4.54 -25.48
C SER A 253 -55.34 5.16 -25.90
N THR A 254 -55.25 6.49 -25.94
CA THR A 254 -54.00 7.26 -26.11
C THR A 254 -53.88 8.46 -25.17
N SER A 255 -52.63 8.79 -24.82
CA SER A 255 -52.23 10.02 -24.10
C SER A 255 -51.54 11.00 -25.07
N PRO A 256 -51.49 12.31 -24.80
CA PRO A 256 -50.89 13.30 -25.71
C PRO A 256 -49.50 13.80 -25.27
N LYS A 257 -48.58 14.05 -26.23
CA LYS A 257 -47.92 15.37 -26.48
C LYS A 257 -46.73 15.33 -27.48
N ASN A 258 -46.33 16.55 -27.89
CA ASN A 258 -45.16 16.96 -28.68
C ASN A 258 -45.25 16.72 -30.22
N GLU A 259 -44.69 17.58 -31.09
CA GLU A 259 -43.82 18.77 -30.87
C GLU A 259 -43.88 19.85 -31.99
N LYS A 260 -43.47 21.10 -31.63
CA LYS A 260 -42.80 22.16 -32.44
C LYS A 260 -43.45 22.85 -33.68
N ARG A 261 -43.36 24.21 -33.64
CA ARG A 261 -43.25 25.20 -34.75
C ARG A 261 -44.46 25.34 -35.71
N ASP A 262 -44.73 26.43 -36.44
CA ASP A 262 -44.43 27.90 -36.40
C ASP A 262 -45.34 28.52 -37.51
N ALA A 263 -45.78 29.80 -37.56
CA ALA A 263 -45.83 30.95 -36.65
C ALA A 263 -46.84 32.01 -37.22
N SER A 264 -46.94 33.23 -36.64
CA SER A 264 -47.83 34.36 -37.03
C SER A 264 -49.35 34.15 -36.74
N THR A 265 -50.22 35.16 -36.51
CA THR A 265 -50.10 36.64 -36.48
C THR A 265 -51.01 37.23 -35.37
N GLU A 266 -50.81 38.52 -35.00
CA GLU A 266 -51.65 39.52 -34.27
C GLU A 266 -53.09 39.17 -33.76
N ARG A 267 -53.65 39.78 -32.69
CA ARG A 267 -53.43 41.12 -32.08
C ARG A 267 -53.93 41.23 -30.61
N LYS A 268 -53.19 41.97 -29.76
CA LYS A 268 -53.47 42.63 -28.44
C LYS A 268 -54.65 42.17 -27.50
N PRO A 269 -54.39 41.97 -26.19
CA PRO A 269 -55.40 41.86 -25.13
C PRO A 269 -55.68 43.20 -24.40
N MET A 270 -56.78 43.27 -23.63
CA MET A 270 -57.00 44.33 -22.62
C MET A 270 -56.33 44.01 -21.26
N ARG A 271 -56.03 45.05 -20.47
CA ARG A 271 -55.28 44.99 -19.20
C ARG A 271 -56.04 45.68 -18.06
N LEU A 272 -55.95 45.10 -16.86
CA LEU A 272 -55.77 45.75 -15.55
C LEU A 272 -55.10 44.69 -14.63
N VAL A 273 -53.95 44.84 -13.95
CA VAL A 273 -53.19 46.00 -13.37
C VAL A 273 -53.96 46.59 -12.16
N ARG A 274 -53.44 46.76 -10.93
CA ARG A 274 -52.09 46.84 -10.27
C ARG A 274 -52.24 46.19 -8.85
N SER A 275 -51.28 45.89 -7.95
CA SER A 275 -49.79 45.87 -7.80
C SER A 275 -49.47 45.05 -6.51
N ALA A 276 -48.25 44.73 -6.05
CA ALA A 276 -46.93 44.38 -6.64
C ALA A 276 -45.73 44.74 -5.70
N SER A 277 -45.51 44.01 -4.61
CA SER A 277 -44.30 44.11 -3.73
C SER A 277 -43.80 42.69 -3.38
N VAL A 278 -42.69 42.14 -3.90
CA VAL A 278 -41.28 42.60 -4.02
C VAL A 278 -40.45 42.33 -2.76
N THR A 279 -39.89 41.12 -2.68
CA THR A 279 -38.53 40.82 -2.21
C THR A 279 -38.09 39.45 -2.80
N SER A 280 -36.80 39.13 -2.76
CA SER A 280 -36.16 38.10 -3.62
C SER A 280 -34.91 37.51 -2.95
N PRO A 281 -34.20 36.54 -3.56
CA PRO A 281 -34.63 35.28 -4.22
C PRO A 281 -33.86 34.06 -3.64
N ARG A 282 -33.90 32.91 -4.34
CA ARG A 282 -33.10 31.67 -4.11
C ARG A 282 -33.52 30.82 -2.89
N ILE A 283 -34.12 29.64 -3.16
CA ILE A 283 -34.06 28.32 -2.45
C ILE A 283 -35.16 27.44 -3.10
N LEU A 284 -34.97 27.03 -4.36
CA LEU A 284 -35.93 26.16 -5.09
C LEU A 284 -35.27 25.21 -6.12
N THR A 285 -34.05 24.76 -5.84
CA THR A 285 -33.37 23.68 -6.60
C THR A 285 -33.18 22.40 -5.79
N SER A 286 -33.10 22.48 -4.46
CA SER A 286 -32.68 21.38 -3.56
C SER A 286 -33.78 20.39 -3.14
N ILE A 287 -35.02 20.55 -3.60
CA ILE A 287 -36.19 19.78 -3.08
C ILE A 287 -36.46 18.50 -3.92
N LYS A 288 -35.81 18.32 -5.07
CA LYS A 288 -36.02 17.14 -5.93
C LYS A 288 -35.17 15.91 -5.59
N GLU A 289 -34.09 16.05 -4.82
CA GLU A 289 -33.20 14.93 -4.47
C GLU A 289 -33.63 14.17 -3.20
N LEU A 290 -34.60 14.69 -2.44
CA LEU A 290 -34.99 14.16 -1.12
C LEU A 290 -36.04 13.03 -1.14
N PHE A 291 -36.52 12.57 -2.31
CA PHE A 291 -37.66 11.63 -2.40
C PHE A 291 -37.45 10.33 -3.20
N GLU A 292 -36.23 10.01 -3.62
CA GLU A 292 -35.87 8.67 -4.13
C GLU A 292 -35.59 7.73 -2.94
N LYS A 293 -36.69 7.17 -2.43
CA LYS A 293 -36.85 6.27 -1.28
C LYS A 293 -35.64 5.39 -0.91
N ARG A 294 -35.20 5.53 0.33
CA ARG A 294 -34.60 4.43 1.11
C ARG A 294 -35.57 3.24 1.13
N ARG A 295 -35.17 2.07 0.62
CA ARG A 295 -35.62 0.77 1.11
C ARG A 295 -34.43 0.12 1.80
N GLY A 296 -34.50 -0.02 3.12
CA GLY A 296 -33.41 -0.59 3.89
C GLY A 296 -33.38 -2.11 3.77
N HIS A 297 -32.24 -2.65 3.38
CA HIS A 297 -31.73 -3.88 3.99
C HIS A 297 -30.49 -3.52 4.79
N SER A 298 -30.62 -3.55 6.11
CA SER A 298 -29.49 -3.48 7.03
C SER A 298 -28.79 -4.82 7.03
N VAL A 299 -27.80 -4.98 6.15
CA VAL A 299 -26.75 -5.97 6.30
C VAL A 299 -25.46 -5.19 6.41
N CYS A 300 -24.79 -5.28 7.55
CA CYS A 300 -23.39 -4.84 7.65
C CYS A 300 -22.59 -5.80 6.77
N SER A 301 -22.11 -5.32 5.62
CA SER A 301 -21.29 -6.14 4.73
C SER A 301 -19.96 -6.41 5.40
N GLN A 302 -19.63 -7.69 5.60
CA GLN A 302 -18.46 -8.20 6.31
C GLN A 302 -17.10 -7.85 5.64
N GLU A 303 -17.07 -6.90 4.70
CA GLU A 303 -15.85 -6.32 4.14
C GLU A 303 -15.21 -5.31 5.11
N GLU A 304 -15.98 -4.59 5.94
CA GLU A 304 -15.43 -3.53 6.82
C GLU A 304 -14.57 -4.06 7.99
N ASP A 305 -14.85 -5.28 8.47
CA ASP A 305 -14.07 -5.93 9.53
C ASP A 305 -12.77 -6.61 9.03
N LEU A 306 -12.53 -6.65 7.70
CA LEU A 306 -11.35 -7.28 7.09
C LEU A 306 -10.17 -6.31 6.91
N VAL A 307 -9.91 -5.49 7.92
CA VAL A 307 -8.64 -4.76 8.05
C VAL A 307 -7.54 -5.75 8.41
N SER A 308 -6.95 -6.39 7.39
CA SER A 308 -5.69 -7.10 7.58
C SER A 308 -4.63 -6.09 8.07
N PRO A 309 -3.87 -6.40 9.15
CA PRO A 309 -2.92 -5.44 9.68
C PRO A 309 -1.82 -5.19 8.66
N VAL A 310 -1.64 -3.93 8.27
CA VAL A 310 -0.54 -3.51 7.39
C VAL A 310 0.76 -3.94 8.03
N ARG A 311 1.43 -4.94 7.43
CA ARG A 311 2.70 -5.47 7.94
C ARG A 311 3.78 -4.40 7.73
N ILE A 312 4.08 -3.64 8.78
CA ILE A 312 5.20 -2.72 8.79
C ILE A 312 6.48 -3.55 8.71
N CYS A 313 7.20 -3.45 7.60
CA CYS A 313 8.52 -4.03 7.45
C CYS A 313 9.50 -3.27 8.34
N VAL A 314 10.09 -3.95 9.33
CA VAL A 314 11.06 -3.33 10.25
C VAL A 314 12.46 -3.23 9.61
N SER A 315 12.78 -4.13 8.68
CA SER A 315 13.97 -4.07 7.83
C SER A 315 13.78 -4.99 6.61
N ALA A 316 14.08 -4.47 5.42
CA ALA A 316 14.05 -5.23 4.18
C ALA A 316 15.39 -5.95 3.96
N ARG A 317 15.34 -7.21 3.52
CA ARG A 317 16.54 -8.01 3.25
C ARG A 317 17.03 -7.74 1.84
N VAL A 318 18.28 -7.32 1.68
CA VAL A 318 18.91 -7.22 0.36
C VAL A 318 18.96 -8.62 -0.27
N PRO A 319 18.27 -8.86 -1.40
CA PRO A 319 18.29 -10.18 -2.03
C PRO A 319 19.70 -10.51 -2.53
N ALA A 320 20.08 -11.78 -2.42
CA ALA A 320 21.40 -12.28 -2.84
C ALA A 320 21.30 -13.43 -3.85
N ARG A 321 20.18 -14.16 -3.89
CA ARG A 321 20.01 -15.38 -4.67
C ARG A 321 18.66 -15.39 -5.40
N ALA A 322 18.66 -15.91 -6.62
CA ALA A 322 17.44 -16.28 -7.33
C ALA A 322 16.96 -17.63 -6.79
N LEU A 323 15.80 -17.64 -6.13
CA LEU A 323 15.15 -18.87 -5.63
C LEU A 323 14.47 -19.64 -6.78
N GLN A 324 13.86 -18.90 -7.70
CA GLN A 324 13.16 -19.48 -8.86
C GLN A 324 13.26 -18.55 -10.07
N VAL A 325 13.51 -19.15 -11.24
CA VAL A 325 13.39 -18.52 -12.56
C VAL A 325 12.24 -19.23 -13.27
N LEU A 326 11.28 -18.48 -13.82
CA LEU A 326 10.17 -19.06 -14.58
C LEU A 326 9.76 -18.18 -15.77
N ASP A 327 9.31 -18.80 -16.86
CA ASP A 327 8.65 -18.11 -17.96
C ASP A 327 7.19 -17.85 -17.54
N ALA A 328 6.87 -16.61 -17.16
CA ALA A 328 5.58 -16.28 -16.56
C ALA A 328 4.50 -16.07 -17.62
N HIS A 329 4.84 -15.35 -18.68
CA HIS A 329 3.94 -14.93 -19.76
C HIS A 329 4.33 -15.57 -21.09
N GLU A 330 3.52 -15.38 -22.14
CA GLU A 330 3.89 -15.81 -23.50
C GLU A 330 4.71 -14.75 -24.24
N GLN A 331 4.61 -13.49 -23.81
CA GLN A 331 5.21 -12.30 -24.42
C GLN A 331 5.83 -11.38 -23.35
N ASP A 332 6.40 -10.23 -23.72
CA ASP A 332 6.99 -9.23 -22.83
C ASP A 332 6.12 -8.94 -21.59
N ILE A 333 6.70 -9.00 -20.40
CA ILE A 333 6.05 -8.54 -19.16
C ILE A 333 6.29 -7.04 -19.04
N ASN A 334 5.26 -6.26 -18.70
CA ASN A 334 5.38 -4.81 -18.49
C ASN A 334 5.25 -4.41 -17.01
N ALA A 335 4.54 -5.20 -16.21
CA ALA A 335 4.20 -4.84 -14.84
C ALA A 335 4.30 -6.05 -13.90
N VAL A 336 4.77 -5.79 -12.68
CA VAL A 336 4.73 -6.71 -11.53
C VAL A 336 4.45 -5.93 -10.26
N ARG A 337 3.64 -6.48 -9.35
CA ARG A 337 3.47 -5.97 -7.98
C ARG A 337 3.08 -7.11 -7.02
N PHE A 338 3.51 -7.01 -5.77
CA PHE A 338 3.01 -7.85 -4.67
C PHE A 338 1.68 -7.33 -4.10
N SER A 339 0.90 -8.19 -3.43
CA SER A 339 -0.24 -7.81 -2.60
C SER A 339 0.19 -7.11 -1.31
N SER A 340 -0.74 -6.41 -0.65
CA SER A 340 -0.54 -5.85 0.69
C SER A 340 -0.17 -6.90 1.75
N SER A 341 -0.62 -8.15 1.58
CA SER A 341 -0.27 -9.27 2.47
C SER A 341 1.10 -9.91 2.18
N SER A 342 1.68 -9.65 1.00
CA SER A 342 2.87 -10.28 0.41
C SER A 342 2.73 -11.75 -0.05
N ASP A 343 1.64 -12.44 0.25
CA ASP A 343 1.45 -13.85 -0.15
C ASP A 343 1.10 -14.02 -1.65
N LEU A 344 0.76 -12.93 -2.35
CA LEU A 344 0.37 -12.94 -3.76
C LEU A 344 1.21 -11.96 -4.58
N LEU A 345 1.44 -12.33 -5.83
CA LEU A 345 2.15 -11.57 -6.85
C LEU A 345 1.28 -11.52 -8.12
N ALA A 346 1.11 -10.34 -8.71
CA ALA A 346 0.46 -10.18 -10.01
C ALA A 346 1.48 -9.75 -11.06
N THR A 347 1.51 -10.43 -12.21
CA THR A 347 2.31 -10.09 -13.39
C THR A 347 1.41 -9.76 -14.57
N GLY A 348 1.76 -8.73 -15.36
CA GLY A 348 0.96 -8.25 -16.48
C GLY A 348 1.77 -8.17 -17.77
N GLY A 349 1.32 -8.91 -18.78
CA GLY A 349 2.03 -9.06 -20.04
C GLY A 349 1.43 -8.28 -21.21
N THR A 350 2.19 -8.25 -22.31
CA THR A 350 1.72 -7.89 -23.64
C THR A 350 0.76 -8.94 -24.22
N ASP A 351 0.80 -10.17 -23.71
CA ASP A 351 -0.16 -11.26 -23.91
C ASP A 351 -1.56 -11.01 -23.31
N LYS A 352 -1.87 -9.76 -22.94
CA LYS A 352 -3.19 -9.21 -22.58
C LYS A 352 -3.79 -9.70 -21.27
N VAL A 353 -3.19 -10.72 -20.65
CA VAL A 353 -3.65 -11.30 -19.38
C VAL A 353 -2.86 -10.77 -18.17
N ILE A 354 -3.46 -10.89 -16.99
CA ILE A 354 -2.78 -10.76 -15.69
C ILE A 354 -2.70 -12.15 -15.07
N LYS A 355 -1.51 -12.61 -14.73
CA LYS A 355 -1.32 -13.90 -14.05
C LYS A 355 -1.06 -13.66 -12.56
N LEU A 356 -1.73 -14.46 -11.75
CA LEU A 356 -1.65 -14.41 -10.29
C LEU A 356 -0.82 -15.60 -9.81
N TRP A 357 0.19 -15.30 -9.02
CA TRP A 357 1.08 -16.27 -8.41
C TRP A 357 0.92 -16.19 -6.89
N GLU A 358 0.88 -17.35 -6.25
CA GLU A 358 0.98 -17.48 -4.80
C GLU A 358 2.44 -17.72 -4.41
N VAL A 359 2.90 -17.03 -3.37
CA VAL A 359 4.29 -17.03 -2.93
C VAL A 359 4.39 -17.77 -1.61
N ARG A 360 4.91 -19.00 -1.63
CA ARG A 360 5.06 -19.84 -0.43
C ARG A 360 6.43 -20.50 -0.40
N ALA A 361 7.13 -20.36 0.73
CA ALA A 361 8.42 -21.00 1.00
C ALA A 361 9.45 -20.85 -0.14
N GLY A 362 9.54 -19.65 -0.74
CA GLY A 362 10.47 -19.38 -1.85
C GLY A 362 10.05 -19.87 -3.23
N LEU A 363 8.81 -20.36 -3.40
CA LEU A 363 8.26 -20.80 -4.68
C LEU A 363 7.06 -19.92 -5.10
N LEU A 364 7.04 -19.54 -6.38
CA LEU A 364 5.88 -18.99 -7.09
C LEU A 364 5.07 -20.15 -7.71
N THR A 365 3.83 -20.33 -7.23
CA THR A 365 2.86 -21.26 -7.83
C THR A 365 1.80 -20.48 -8.59
N HIS A 366 1.43 -20.93 -9.80
CA HIS A 366 0.38 -20.28 -10.58
C HIS A 366 -0.99 -20.51 -9.93
N ARG A 367 -1.63 -19.44 -9.44
CA ARG A 367 -2.94 -19.49 -8.78
C ARG A 367 -4.11 -19.28 -9.74
N GLY A 368 -3.91 -18.51 -10.82
CA GLY A 368 -4.94 -18.27 -11.82
C GLY A 368 -4.65 -17.10 -12.75
N THR A 369 -5.43 -17.00 -13.82
CA THR A 369 -5.33 -15.96 -14.84
C THR A 369 -6.57 -15.07 -14.81
N LEU A 370 -6.37 -13.75 -14.83
CA LEU A 370 -7.41 -12.76 -15.07
C LEU A 370 -7.34 -12.37 -16.55
N ASP A 371 -8.48 -12.48 -17.24
CA ASP A 371 -8.62 -12.21 -18.66
C ASP A 371 -9.63 -11.07 -18.89
N GLY A 372 -9.90 -10.72 -20.15
CA GLY A 372 -10.86 -9.71 -20.59
C GLY A 372 -10.23 -8.39 -21.04
N SER A 373 -8.91 -8.22 -20.95
CA SER A 373 -8.26 -7.02 -21.49
C SER A 373 -8.07 -7.13 -23.00
N THR A 374 -8.52 -6.11 -23.76
CA THR A 374 -8.46 -6.14 -25.23
C THR A 374 -7.03 -5.98 -25.76
N GLU A 375 -6.12 -5.42 -24.96
CA GLU A 375 -4.71 -5.20 -25.31
C GLU A 375 -3.81 -5.33 -24.07
N GLY A 376 -2.50 -5.45 -24.29
CA GLY A 376 -1.50 -5.66 -23.26
C GLY A 376 -1.60 -4.76 -22.02
N ILE A 377 -1.20 -5.31 -20.89
CA ILE A 377 -1.15 -4.63 -19.59
C ILE A 377 0.10 -3.73 -19.52
N THR A 378 0.02 -2.61 -18.81
CA THR A 378 1.09 -1.60 -18.69
C THR A 378 1.48 -1.29 -17.24
N CYS A 379 0.54 -1.45 -16.30
CA CYS A 379 0.71 -1.21 -14.87
C CYS A 379 -0.34 -2.04 -14.13
N ILE A 380 0.01 -2.56 -12.94
CA ILE A 380 -0.87 -3.29 -12.03
C ILE A 380 -0.70 -2.72 -10.62
N GLU A 381 -1.79 -2.60 -9.87
CA GLU A 381 -1.79 -2.34 -8.43
C GLU A 381 -2.87 -3.17 -7.71
N PHE A 382 -2.59 -3.56 -6.47
CA PHE A 382 -3.56 -4.15 -5.56
C PHE A 382 -4.27 -3.06 -4.74
N ASP A 383 -5.57 -3.22 -4.53
CA ASP A 383 -6.36 -2.47 -3.55
C ASP A 383 -5.69 -2.60 -2.16
N PRO A 384 -5.57 -1.56 -1.31
CA PRO A 384 -4.88 -1.68 -0.01
C PRO A 384 -5.38 -2.84 0.87
N MET A 385 -6.68 -3.18 0.80
CA MET A 385 -7.27 -4.32 1.50
C MET A 385 -6.86 -5.70 0.92
N GLY A 386 -6.20 -5.73 -0.24
CA GLY A 386 -5.70 -6.94 -0.89
C GLY A 386 -6.75 -7.75 -1.67
N PHE A 387 -8.00 -7.28 -1.79
CA PHE A 387 -9.12 -8.04 -2.40
C PHE A 387 -9.46 -7.69 -3.85
N ARG A 388 -8.93 -6.59 -4.40
CA ARG A 388 -9.19 -6.15 -5.78
C ARG A 388 -7.88 -5.80 -6.48
N ILE A 389 -7.86 -5.92 -7.79
CA ILE A 389 -6.69 -5.65 -8.64
C ILE A 389 -7.10 -4.65 -9.71
N LEU A 390 -6.34 -3.57 -9.81
CA LEU A 390 -6.46 -2.53 -10.82
C LEU A 390 -5.33 -2.69 -11.84
N ALA A 391 -5.64 -2.60 -13.13
CA ALA A 391 -4.61 -2.53 -14.15
C ALA A 391 -4.90 -1.52 -15.26
N ALA A 392 -3.84 -0.94 -15.80
CA ALA A 392 -3.87 -0.07 -16.97
C ALA A 392 -3.52 -0.86 -18.23
N SER A 393 -4.24 -0.63 -19.33
CA SER A 393 -4.03 -1.34 -20.60
C SER A 393 -3.76 -0.40 -21.77
N TYR A 394 -3.05 -0.93 -22.78
CA TYR A 394 -2.91 -0.30 -24.10
C TYR A 394 -4.27 0.01 -24.76
N SER A 395 -5.35 -0.69 -24.37
CA SER A 395 -6.73 -0.56 -24.84
C SER A 395 -7.43 0.77 -24.49
N LYS A 396 -6.70 1.74 -23.90
CA LYS A 396 -7.19 3.07 -23.50
C LYS A 396 -8.19 3.05 -22.33
N ALA A 397 -8.27 1.93 -21.62
CA ALA A 397 -9.03 1.75 -20.40
C ALA A 397 -8.12 1.36 -19.23
N ALA A 398 -8.60 1.61 -18.01
CA ALA A 398 -8.17 0.88 -16.83
C ALA A 398 -9.28 -0.10 -16.42
N MET A 399 -8.91 -1.21 -15.81
CA MET A 399 -9.80 -2.33 -15.51
C MET A 399 -9.63 -2.77 -14.06
N LEU A 400 -10.74 -3.15 -13.42
CA LEU A 400 -10.78 -3.61 -12.03
C LEU A 400 -11.34 -5.03 -11.96
N TRP A 401 -10.57 -5.95 -11.39
CA TRP A 401 -10.99 -7.31 -11.04
C TRP A 401 -11.15 -7.44 -9.53
N GLN A 402 -12.00 -8.35 -9.09
CA GLN A 402 -12.06 -8.81 -7.70
C GLN A 402 -11.40 -10.19 -7.61
N LEU A 403 -10.62 -10.45 -6.56
CA LEU A 403 -9.86 -11.69 -6.43
C LEU A 403 -10.80 -12.90 -6.27
N GLY A 404 -10.86 -13.71 -7.33
CA GLY A 404 -11.79 -14.84 -7.48
C GLY A 404 -12.56 -14.79 -8.81
N ASP A 405 -12.80 -13.58 -9.34
CA ASP A 405 -13.46 -13.38 -10.63
C ASP A 405 -12.42 -13.45 -11.77
N SER A 406 -12.69 -14.19 -12.84
CA SER A 406 -11.82 -14.26 -14.03
C SER A 406 -11.99 -13.10 -15.01
N VAL A 407 -13.04 -12.30 -14.85
CA VAL A 407 -13.52 -11.24 -15.78
C VAL A 407 -13.51 -9.88 -15.06
N PRO A 408 -13.17 -8.76 -15.72
CA PRO A 408 -13.15 -7.44 -15.10
C PRO A 408 -14.56 -7.00 -14.67
N LYS A 409 -14.68 -6.61 -13.41
CA LYS A 409 -15.92 -6.14 -12.77
C LYS A 409 -16.26 -4.70 -13.13
N VAL A 410 -15.26 -3.87 -13.40
CA VAL A 410 -15.43 -2.48 -13.88
C VAL A 410 -14.39 -2.18 -14.96
N THR A 411 -14.82 -1.54 -16.06
CA THR A 411 -13.93 -1.03 -17.11
C THR A 411 -14.07 0.49 -17.22
N LEU A 412 -13.02 1.20 -16.84
CA LEU A 412 -12.93 2.67 -16.82
C LEU A 412 -12.53 3.17 -18.22
N THR A 413 -13.52 3.38 -19.08
CA THR A 413 -13.33 3.86 -20.46
C THR A 413 -13.41 5.39 -20.55
N GLY A 414 -12.54 5.99 -21.36
CA GLY A 414 -12.63 7.42 -21.67
C GLY A 414 -11.32 8.14 -22.02
N HIS A 415 -10.15 7.52 -21.81
CA HIS A 415 -8.90 8.03 -22.37
C HIS A 415 -8.86 7.84 -23.89
N SER A 416 -8.13 8.71 -24.58
CA SER A 416 -8.02 8.70 -26.05
C SER A 416 -6.81 7.91 -26.56
N ARG A 417 -5.84 7.65 -25.69
CA ARG A 417 -4.61 6.86 -25.93
C ARG A 417 -4.38 5.88 -24.76
N LYS A 418 -3.38 4.99 -24.90
CA LYS A 418 -3.03 3.99 -23.87
C LYS A 418 -2.99 4.59 -22.47
N VAL A 419 -3.55 3.88 -21.49
CA VAL A 419 -3.31 4.19 -20.08
C VAL A 419 -1.92 3.65 -19.75
N THR A 420 -1.14 4.39 -18.96
CA THR A 420 0.28 4.08 -18.68
C THR A 420 0.50 3.74 -17.20
N ALA A 421 -0.32 4.33 -16.32
CA ALA A 421 -0.42 3.97 -14.92
C ALA A 421 -1.86 4.13 -14.43
N ALA A 422 -2.23 3.30 -13.47
CA ALA A 422 -3.49 3.38 -12.74
C ALA A 422 -3.19 3.04 -11.27
N ARG A 423 -3.68 3.86 -10.33
CA ARG A 423 -3.46 3.70 -8.90
C ARG A 423 -4.76 3.89 -8.13
N PHE A 424 -4.88 3.26 -6.98
CA PHE A 424 -5.91 3.60 -6.02
C PHE A 424 -5.62 4.97 -5.38
N SER A 425 -6.67 5.67 -4.99
CA SER A 425 -6.58 6.83 -4.08
C SER A 425 -6.69 6.32 -2.65
N SER A 426 -6.11 7.04 -1.69
CA SER A 426 -6.37 6.81 -0.25
C SER A 426 -7.84 7.12 0.11
N ILE A 427 -8.55 7.87 -0.73
CA ILE A 427 -10.01 8.02 -0.63
C ILE A 427 -10.69 6.74 -1.16
N THR A 428 -11.48 6.08 -0.32
CA THR A 428 -12.10 4.80 -0.65
C THR A 428 -12.95 4.85 -1.92
N HIS A 429 -12.88 3.77 -2.70
CA HIS A 429 -13.52 3.62 -4.01
C HIS A 429 -13.12 4.65 -5.09
N GLN A 430 -12.05 5.43 -4.89
CA GLN A 430 -11.51 6.31 -5.93
C GLN A 430 -10.24 5.74 -6.57
N VAL A 431 -10.11 5.94 -7.88
CA VAL A 431 -8.96 5.51 -8.69
C VAL A 431 -8.47 6.66 -9.54
N VAL A 432 -7.15 6.78 -9.69
CA VAL A 432 -6.48 7.76 -10.55
C VAL A 432 -5.81 7.03 -11.73
N THR A 433 -6.04 7.50 -12.95
CA THR A 433 -5.39 6.97 -14.17
C THR A 433 -4.62 8.06 -14.90
N GLY A 434 -3.43 7.72 -15.40
CA GLY A 434 -2.58 8.56 -16.22
C GLY A 434 -2.41 7.95 -17.61
N SER A 435 -2.37 8.78 -18.64
CA SER A 435 -2.36 8.32 -20.03
C SER A 435 -1.33 9.01 -20.90
N ALA A 436 -0.97 8.31 -21.97
CA ALA A 436 -0.25 8.85 -23.12
C ALA A 436 -1.00 9.97 -23.87
N ASP A 437 -2.28 10.23 -23.56
CA ASP A 437 -3.03 11.40 -24.05
C ASP A 437 -2.75 12.71 -23.29
N GLY A 438 -1.95 12.63 -22.22
CA GLY A 438 -1.59 13.78 -21.40
C GLY A 438 -2.71 14.27 -20.48
N THR A 439 -3.73 13.45 -20.25
CA THR A 439 -4.70 13.67 -19.17
C THR A 439 -4.46 12.72 -18.00
N ILE A 440 -4.74 13.22 -16.79
CA ILE A 440 -4.93 12.43 -15.59
C ILE A 440 -6.42 12.44 -15.28
N ARG A 441 -7.00 11.30 -14.89
CA ARG A 441 -8.43 11.18 -14.57
C ARG A 441 -8.65 10.55 -13.20
N LEU A 442 -9.59 11.11 -12.46
CA LEU A 442 -10.10 10.58 -11.19
C LEU A 442 -11.46 9.92 -11.45
N TRP A 443 -11.67 8.72 -10.91
CA TRP A 443 -12.87 7.90 -11.13
C TRP A 443 -13.52 7.48 -9.80
N ASP A 444 -14.85 7.43 -9.74
CA ASP A 444 -15.62 6.75 -8.67
C ASP A 444 -15.95 5.33 -9.14
N LEU A 445 -15.37 4.32 -8.48
CA LEU A 445 -15.55 2.92 -8.81
C LEU A 445 -17.00 2.44 -8.64
N ARG A 446 -17.77 3.04 -7.72
CA ARG A 446 -19.19 2.67 -7.49
C ARG A 446 -20.10 3.18 -8.60
N ARG A 447 -19.68 4.25 -9.28
CA ARG A 447 -20.40 4.87 -10.40
C ARG A 447 -19.83 4.50 -11.77
N ALA A 448 -18.69 3.81 -11.81
CA ALA A 448 -17.87 3.55 -13.00
C ALA A 448 -17.60 4.81 -13.84
N ALA A 449 -17.51 5.98 -13.20
CA ALA A 449 -17.58 7.29 -13.86
C ALA A 449 -16.40 8.19 -13.53
N CYS A 450 -15.94 8.95 -14.52
CA CYS A 450 -14.90 9.96 -14.38
C CYS A 450 -15.45 11.14 -13.57
N LEU A 451 -14.92 11.38 -12.36
CA LEU A 451 -15.23 12.53 -11.50
C LEU A 451 -14.56 13.80 -12.02
N GLN A 452 -13.29 13.70 -12.44
CA GLN A 452 -12.49 14.82 -12.88
C GLN A 452 -11.47 14.39 -13.93
N SER A 453 -11.24 15.23 -14.93
CA SER A 453 -10.10 15.11 -15.85
C SER A 453 -9.22 16.34 -15.73
N ARG A 454 -7.92 16.15 -15.57
CA ARG A 454 -6.90 17.20 -15.46
C ARG A 454 -6.00 17.09 -16.70
N ASN A 455 -5.91 18.15 -17.49
CA ASN A 455 -5.06 18.17 -18.68
C ASN A 455 -3.65 18.64 -18.28
N VAL A 456 -2.65 17.83 -18.62
CA VAL A 456 -1.22 18.05 -18.31
C VAL A 456 -0.42 18.32 -19.60
N ALA A 457 -1.07 18.32 -20.77
CA ALA A 457 -0.54 18.62 -22.11
C ALA A 457 0.62 17.74 -22.62
N LYS A 458 1.21 16.87 -21.78
CA LYS A 458 2.33 15.98 -22.11
C LYS A 458 2.07 14.57 -21.58
N TYR A 459 2.62 13.58 -22.29
CA TYR A 459 2.53 12.16 -21.97
C TYR A 459 2.85 11.88 -20.51
N CYS A 460 1.89 11.29 -19.79
CA CYS A 460 2.10 10.79 -18.43
C CYS A 460 2.78 9.42 -18.52
N SER A 461 3.95 9.26 -17.92
CA SER A 461 4.69 8.00 -17.88
C SER A 461 4.22 7.12 -16.72
N ASP A 462 4.04 7.72 -15.56
CA ASP A 462 3.64 7.03 -14.33
C ASP A 462 2.92 7.97 -13.36
N LEU A 463 2.27 7.41 -12.35
CA LEU A 463 1.68 8.16 -11.25
C LEU A 463 1.70 7.39 -9.94
N VAL A 464 1.62 8.11 -8.82
CA VAL A 464 1.44 7.57 -7.47
C VAL A 464 0.49 8.47 -6.68
N CYS A 465 -0.21 7.91 -5.70
CA CYS A 465 -1.11 8.62 -4.81
C CYS A 465 -0.57 8.63 -3.38
N SER A 466 -0.68 9.77 -2.72
CA SER A 466 -0.63 9.98 -1.28
C SER A 466 -1.99 10.54 -0.83
N GLU A 467 -2.27 10.58 0.47
CA GLU A 467 -3.60 10.85 1.04
C GLU A 467 -4.35 12.03 0.41
N ASN A 468 -3.65 13.15 0.25
CA ASN A 468 -4.20 14.40 -0.26
C ASN A 468 -3.49 14.86 -1.56
N CYS A 469 -2.63 14.03 -2.16
CA CYS A 469 -1.79 14.43 -3.29
C CYS A 469 -1.62 13.33 -4.34
N ILE A 470 -1.87 13.69 -5.60
CA ILE A 470 -1.55 12.89 -6.78
C ILE A 470 -0.21 13.38 -7.31
N ILE A 471 0.74 12.48 -7.54
CA ILE A 471 2.05 12.81 -8.13
C ILE A 471 2.18 12.08 -9.47
N SER A 472 2.60 12.79 -10.51
CA SER A 472 2.60 12.31 -11.89
C SER A 472 3.93 12.63 -12.59
N GLY A 473 4.54 11.62 -13.21
CA GLY A 473 5.81 11.72 -13.91
C GLY A 473 5.60 11.79 -15.42
N HIS A 474 6.31 12.68 -16.11
CA HIS A 474 6.03 13.03 -17.50
C HIS A 474 7.23 12.93 -18.44
N TYR A 475 6.93 12.77 -19.73
CA TYR A 475 7.92 12.68 -20.81
C TYR A 475 8.66 14.00 -21.12
N ASP A 476 8.22 15.12 -20.54
CA ASP A 476 8.90 16.43 -20.61
C ASP A 476 9.93 16.63 -19.47
N GLY A 477 10.23 15.57 -18.71
CA GLY A 477 11.18 15.60 -17.60
C GLY A 477 10.65 16.36 -16.38
N GLN A 478 9.35 16.62 -16.29
CA GLN A 478 8.72 17.22 -15.12
C GLN A 478 7.98 16.17 -14.30
N ILE A 479 8.08 16.27 -12.99
CA ILE A 479 7.20 15.59 -12.04
C ILE A 479 6.21 16.65 -11.53
N ARG A 480 4.92 16.36 -11.57
CA ARG A 480 3.86 17.31 -11.19
C ARG A 480 3.03 16.73 -10.05
N ALA A 481 2.98 17.46 -8.95
CA ALA A 481 2.14 17.16 -7.81
C ALA A 481 0.86 18.02 -7.83
N TRP A 482 -0.25 17.41 -7.43
CA TRP A 482 -1.58 18.01 -7.48
C TRP A 482 -2.36 17.63 -6.22
N ASP A 483 -3.04 18.57 -5.58
CA ASP A 483 -3.93 18.26 -4.46
C ASP A 483 -5.11 17.41 -4.98
N SER A 484 -5.52 16.35 -4.27
CA SER A 484 -6.68 15.54 -4.69
C SER A 484 -7.98 16.35 -4.69
N ARG A 485 -8.08 17.36 -3.81
CA ARG A 485 -9.26 18.20 -3.55
C ARG A 485 -9.33 19.42 -4.47
N VAL A 486 -8.19 19.91 -4.97
CA VAL A 486 -8.11 21.14 -5.80
C VAL A 486 -7.69 20.79 -7.23
N ALA A 487 -8.25 21.48 -8.23
CA ALA A 487 -7.95 21.23 -9.64
C ALA A 487 -6.55 21.72 -10.11
N SER A 488 -5.80 22.40 -9.25
CA SER A 488 -4.49 23.00 -9.56
C SER A 488 -3.33 22.02 -9.34
N CYS A 489 -2.26 22.22 -10.11
CA CYS A 489 -0.94 21.70 -9.75
C CYS A 489 -0.44 22.51 -8.54
N VAL A 490 0.09 21.82 -7.53
CA VAL A 490 0.66 22.42 -6.31
C VAL A 490 2.13 22.74 -6.54
N GLN A 491 2.87 21.79 -7.13
CA GLN A 491 4.30 21.93 -7.38
C GLN A 491 4.75 21.13 -8.61
N VAL A 492 5.79 21.65 -9.26
CA VAL A 492 6.51 21.00 -10.35
C VAL A 492 7.96 20.81 -9.93
N PHE A 493 8.44 19.56 -9.94
CA PHE A 493 9.84 19.21 -9.72
C PHE A 493 10.50 18.86 -11.07
N PRO A 494 11.57 19.54 -11.49
CA PRO A 494 12.28 19.20 -12.72
C PRO A 494 13.21 18.01 -12.48
N ALA A 495 12.93 16.87 -13.11
CA ALA A 495 13.84 15.72 -13.14
C ALA A 495 15.08 16.02 -14.00
N GLN A 496 16.08 15.13 -14.05
CA GLN A 496 17.22 15.30 -14.96
C GLN A 496 16.85 15.02 -16.43
N GLY A 497 16.01 14.01 -16.66
CA GLY A 497 15.54 13.61 -17.97
C GLY A 497 14.11 13.09 -17.95
N LYS A 498 13.71 12.40 -19.02
CA LYS A 498 12.33 11.87 -19.17
C LYS A 498 12.02 10.88 -18.04
N VAL A 499 10.94 11.09 -17.30
CA VAL A 499 10.55 10.16 -16.22
C VAL A 499 9.99 8.87 -16.84
N THR A 500 10.45 7.71 -16.39
CA THR A 500 9.93 6.39 -16.81
C THR A 500 9.00 5.77 -15.77
N SER A 501 9.30 5.97 -14.47
CA SER A 501 8.47 5.49 -13.37
C SER A 501 8.52 6.35 -12.12
N LEU A 502 7.48 6.23 -11.29
CA LEU A 502 7.41 6.80 -9.94
C LEU A 502 6.97 5.73 -8.94
N ASP A 503 7.55 5.77 -7.74
CA ASP A 503 7.16 4.95 -6.59
C ASP A 503 7.27 5.79 -5.30
N LEU A 504 6.41 5.54 -4.31
CA LEU A 504 6.41 6.23 -3.01
C LEU A 504 6.88 5.30 -1.90
N SER A 505 7.51 5.88 -0.88
CA SER A 505 7.84 5.18 0.36
C SER A 505 6.60 4.76 1.14
N SER A 506 6.77 3.78 2.03
CA SER A 506 5.72 3.30 2.94
C SER A 506 5.23 4.39 3.90
N ASP A 507 6.08 5.37 4.25
CA ASP A 507 5.72 6.55 5.04
C ASP A 507 5.17 7.73 4.20
N HIS A 508 4.99 7.55 2.89
CA HIS A 508 4.62 8.56 1.90
C HIS A 508 5.49 9.84 1.85
N CYS A 509 6.64 9.87 2.53
CA CYS A 509 7.50 11.04 2.64
C CYS A 509 8.59 11.13 1.58
N GLN A 510 8.93 10.02 0.91
CA GLN A 510 9.95 9.99 -0.13
C GLN A 510 9.34 9.58 -1.46
N LEU A 511 9.76 10.25 -2.54
CA LEU A 511 9.38 9.93 -3.91
C LEU A 511 10.61 9.46 -4.70
N LEU A 512 10.57 8.23 -5.18
CA LEU A 512 11.51 7.72 -6.17
C LEU A 512 11.02 8.04 -7.58
N SER A 513 11.91 8.59 -8.40
CA SER A 513 11.72 8.82 -9.83
C SER A 513 12.83 8.14 -10.62
N CYS A 514 12.46 7.21 -11.50
CA CYS A 514 13.38 6.64 -12.48
C CYS A 514 13.39 7.53 -13.73
N CYS A 515 14.58 7.92 -14.19
CA CYS A 515 14.77 8.80 -15.33
C CYS A 515 15.50 8.08 -16.46
N ARG A 516 15.10 8.36 -17.70
CA ARG A 516 15.64 7.79 -18.93
C ARG A 516 17.14 8.06 -19.16
N ASP A 517 17.70 9.02 -18.43
CA ASP A 517 19.11 9.42 -18.44
C ASP A 517 19.95 8.55 -17.48
N ASP A 518 19.59 7.26 -17.38
CA ASP A 518 20.24 6.22 -16.59
C ASP A 518 20.50 6.61 -15.11
N CYS A 519 19.52 7.26 -14.48
CA CYS A 519 19.60 7.66 -13.07
C CYS A 519 18.29 7.54 -12.30
N LEU A 520 18.40 7.17 -11.02
CA LEU A 520 17.32 7.28 -10.04
C LEU A 520 17.43 8.61 -9.29
N GLN A 521 16.28 9.20 -8.93
CA GLN A 521 16.21 10.42 -8.13
C GLN A 521 15.24 10.23 -6.96
N LEU A 522 15.70 10.53 -5.74
CA LEU A 522 14.90 10.46 -4.52
C LEU A 522 14.67 11.88 -3.99
N PHE A 523 13.40 12.25 -3.82
CA PHE A 523 12.96 13.58 -3.35
C PHE A 523 12.32 13.45 -1.95
N ASP A 524 12.55 14.43 -1.07
CA ASP A 524 11.84 14.55 0.22
C ASP A 524 10.56 15.39 0.05
N LEU A 525 9.41 14.75 0.20
CA LEU A 525 8.09 15.38 0.13
C LEU A 525 7.72 16.12 1.41
N ARG A 526 8.35 15.84 2.57
CA ARG A 526 8.02 16.49 3.86
C ARG A 526 8.21 18.00 3.80
N ARG A 527 9.24 18.43 3.06
CA ARG A 527 9.61 19.84 2.89
C ARG A 527 9.04 20.48 1.63
N TRP A 528 8.48 19.69 0.71
CA TRP A 528 8.10 20.15 -0.63
C TRP A 528 9.25 20.91 -1.33
N SER A 529 10.51 20.50 -1.09
CA SER A 529 11.68 21.16 -1.65
C SER A 529 12.13 20.50 -2.96
N ASN A 530 12.90 21.24 -3.77
CA ASN A 530 13.54 20.68 -4.97
C ASN A 530 14.85 19.92 -4.64
N GLU A 531 15.11 19.65 -3.36
CA GLU A 531 16.26 18.88 -2.88
C GLU A 531 16.07 17.40 -3.26
N ARG A 532 17.10 16.81 -3.87
CA ARG A 532 17.07 15.40 -4.29
C ARG A 532 18.44 14.74 -4.22
N VAL A 533 18.45 13.47 -3.85
CA VAL A 533 19.63 12.60 -4.02
C VAL A 533 19.51 11.91 -5.38
N THR A 534 20.59 11.90 -6.16
CA THR A 534 20.64 11.23 -7.47
C THR A 534 21.57 10.03 -7.39
N PHE A 535 21.05 8.85 -7.72
CA PHE A 535 21.78 7.58 -7.69
C PHE A 535 22.08 7.14 -9.13
N ARG A 536 23.31 6.68 -9.34
CA ARG A 536 23.83 6.15 -10.61
C ARG A 536 24.72 4.95 -10.29
N ALA A 537 24.98 4.10 -11.28
CA ALA A 537 25.91 2.98 -11.16
C ALA A 537 26.50 2.64 -12.52
N ASP A 538 27.73 2.15 -12.54
CA ASP A 538 28.38 1.75 -13.78
C ASP A 538 27.67 0.53 -14.39
N GLY A 539 27.35 0.63 -15.69
CA GLY A 539 26.58 -0.37 -16.44
C GLY A 539 25.05 -0.28 -16.28
N PHE A 540 24.52 0.36 -15.23
CA PHE A 540 23.06 0.55 -15.10
C PHE A 540 22.53 1.38 -16.27
N LYS A 541 21.54 0.84 -17.00
CA LYS A 541 20.85 1.56 -18.08
C LYS A 541 19.37 1.23 -18.09
N CYS A 542 18.52 2.23 -18.34
CA CYS A 542 17.10 1.99 -18.55
C CYS A 542 16.87 1.28 -19.90
N GLY A 543 16.25 0.11 -19.92
CA GLY A 543 15.95 -0.61 -21.16
C GLY A 543 14.55 -0.36 -21.74
N SER A 544 13.74 0.48 -21.11
CA SER A 544 12.43 0.92 -21.61
C SER A 544 12.09 2.36 -21.23
N ASP A 545 11.21 3.02 -21.98
CA ASP A 545 10.52 4.25 -21.53
C ASP A 545 9.51 3.95 -20.39
N SER A 546 9.27 2.66 -20.11
CA SER A 546 8.38 2.14 -19.06
C SER A 546 9.11 1.45 -17.91
N THR A 547 10.45 1.54 -17.81
CA THR A 547 11.23 0.82 -16.79
C THR A 547 10.81 1.27 -15.40
N LYS A 548 10.23 0.34 -14.61
CA LYS A 548 9.83 0.58 -13.22
C LYS A 548 10.99 0.34 -12.26
N ALA A 549 11.22 1.29 -11.36
CA ALA A 549 12.02 1.15 -10.15
C ALA A 549 11.11 1.13 -8.90
N VAL A 550 11.62 0.66 -7.77
CA VAL A 550 10.86 0.48 -6.51
C VAL A 550 11.70 0.88 -5.30
N ILE A 551 11.07 1.42 -4.26
CA ILE A 551 11.69 1.62 -2.94
C ILE A 551 11.51 0.34 -2.10
N SER A 552 12.47 -0.01 -1.25
CA SER A 552 12.26 -1.08 -0.26
C SER A 552 11.21 -0.65 0.78
N PRO A 553 10.45 -1.58 1.39
CA PRO A 553 9.39 -1.24 2.35
C PRO A 553 9.86 -0.47 3.59
N ASP A 554 11.12 -0.66 3.99
CA ASP A 554 11.79 0.02 5.11
C ASP A 554 12.47 1.34 4.69
N CYS A 555 12.42 1.70 3.41
CA CYS A 555 13.04 2.88 2.81
C CYS A 555 14.58 2.94 2.89
N CYS A 556 15.25 1.83 3.23
CA CYS A 556 16.72 1.73 3.28
C CYS A 556 17.37 1.57 1.90
N TYR A 557 16.65 1.02 0.91
CA TYR A 557 17.19 0.64 -0.38
C TYR A 557 16.31 1.09 -1.55
N LEU A 558 16.94 1.33 -2.70
CA LEU A 558 16.29 1.53 -3.99
C LEU A 558 16.67 0.39 -4.92
N ALA A 559 15.73 -0.17 -5.68
CA ALA A 559 16.01 -1.20 -6.66
C ALA A 559 15.45 -0.84 -8.04
N ALA A 560 16.25 -1.09 -9.09
CA ALA A 560 15.84 -0.91 -10.48
C ALA A 560 16.37 -2.01 -11.39
N GLY A 561 15.54 -2.36 -12.38
CA GLY A 561 15.92 -3.27 -13.45
C GLY A 561 16.66 -2.55 -14.57
N SER A 562 17.74 -3.17 -15.08
CA SER A 562 18.60 -2.61 -16.12
C SER A 562 18.44 -3.31 -17.48
N ALA A 563 18.93 -2.66 -18.53
CA ALA A 563 18.87 -3.11 -19.92
C ALA A 563 19.77 -4.33 -20.22
N ASP A 564 20.78 -4.55 -19.39
CA ASP A 564 21.72 -5.68 -19.45
C ASP A 564 21.17 -7.00 -18.86
N GLY A 565 20.01 -6.95 -18.18
CA GLY A 565 19.39 -8.11 -17.52
C GLY A 565 19.75 -8.24 -16.03
N ALA A 566 20.48 -7.28 -15.46
CA ALA A 566 20.76 -7.22 -14.03
C ALA A 566 19.79 -6.33 -13.26
N VAL A 567 19.60 -6.64 -11.98
CA VAL A 567 18.97 -5.75 -11.01
C VAL A 567 20.08 -5.03 -10.25
N TYR A 568 19.97 -3.71 -10.16
CA TYR A 568 20.85 -2.86 -9.38
C TYR A 568 20.12 -2.44 -8.09
N ILE A 569 20.80 -2.52 -6.94
CA ILE A 569 20.26 -2.14 -5.63
C ILE A 569 21.21 -1.15 -4.96
N TRP A 570 20.70 0.03 -4.61
CA TRP A 570 21.44 1.11 -3.96
C TRP A 570 20.98 1.28 -2.52
N ASN A 571 21.91 1.70 -1.65
CA ASN A 571 21.62 2.09 -0.27
C ASN A 571 21.25 3.58 -0.21
N VAL A 572 20.08 3.89 0.35
CA VAL A 572 19.58 5.27 0.49
C VAL A 572 20.48 6.10 1.42
N SER A 573 20.98 5.50 2.50
CA SER A 573 21.77 6.21 3.52
C SER A 573 23.21 6.52 3.08
N THR A 574 23.85 5.64 2.31
CA THR A 574 25.24 5.83 1.86
C THR A 574 25.37 6.43 0.46
N GLY A 575 24.28 6.47 -0.32
CA GLY A 575 24.25 6.95 -1.69
C GLY A 575 24.90 6.02 -2.72
N LYS A 576 25.43 4.86 -2.29
CA LYS A 576 26.22 3.95 -3.13
C LYS A 576 25.39 2.76 -3.63
N LEU A 577 25.87 2.15 -4.71
CA LEU A 577 25.42 0.81 -5.10
C LEU A 577 25.84 -0.18 -4.01
N GLU A 578 24.91 -1.02 -3.57
CA GLU A 578 25.16 -2.07 -2.58
C GLU A 578 25.35 -3.43 -3.25
N THR A 579 24.44 -3.80 -4.16
CA THR A 579 24.58 -5.04 -4.96
C THR A 579 24.14 -4.85 -6.41
N ARG A 580 24.75 -5.65 -7.30
CA ARG A 580 24.24 -5.98 -8.63
C ARG A 580 23.89 -7.46 -8.60
N LEU A 581 22.60 -7.81 -8.77
CA LEU A 581 22.18 -9.20 -8.77
C LEU A 581 22.70 -9.92 -10.04
N PRO A 582 23.04 -11.22 -9.96
CA PRO A 582 23.62 -11.95 -11.07
C PRO A 582 22.67 -12.05 -12.26
N ASP A 583 23.22 -12.08 -13.48
CA ASP A 583 22.46 -12.06 -14.72
C ASP A 583 21.64 -13.37 -14.89
N LYS A 584 20.32 -13.27 -14.65
CA LYS A 584 19.33 -14.37 -14.83
C LYS A 584 18.30 -14.06 -15.91
N HIS A 585 18.10 -12.79 -16.22
CA HIS A 585 17.26 -12.34 -17.32
C HIS A 585 18.01 -12.43 -18.65
N SER A 586 17.27 -12.68 -19.72
CA SER A 586 17.79 -12.80 -21.10
C SER A 586 17.55 -11.54 -21.94
N SER A 587 16.97 -10.51 -21.32
CA SER A 587 16.60 -9.25 -21.94
C SER A 587 16.51 -8.15 -20.88
N SER A 588 16.26 -6.91 -21.31
CA SER A 588 15.95 -5.78 -20.42
C SER A 588 14.90 -6.16 -19.40
N ILE A 589 15.21 -5.92 -18.13
CA ILE A 589 14.20 -5.91 -17.07
C ILE A 589 13.25 -4.73 -17.33
N SER A 590 11.94 -4.98 -17.23
CA SER A 590 10.89 -3.99 -17.48
C SER A 590 10.33 -3.42 -16.17
N ALA A 591 10.19 -4.27 -15.16
CA ALA A 591 9.72 -3.85 -13.84
C ALA A 591 10.32 -4.71 -12.71
N VAL A 592 10.30 -4.14 -11.51
CA VAL A 592 10.67 -4.81 -10.26
C VAL A 592 9.63 -4.51 -9.18
N SER A 593 9.48 -5.40 -8.19
CA SER A 593 8.69 -5.18 -6.98
C SER A 593 9.34 -5.88 -5.79
N TRP A 594 9.44 -5.17 -4.67
CA TRP A 594 9.66 -5.78 -3.36
C TRP A 594 8.34 -6.34 -2.81
N SER A 595 8.40 -7.36 -1.96
CA SER A 595 7.29 -7.74 -1.07
C SER A 595 7.21 -6.76 0.09
N LEU A 596 6.01 -6.48 0.60
CA LEU A 596 5.83 -5.63 1.79
C LEU A 596 6.32 -6.29 3.09
N SER A 597 6.55 -7.61 3.10
CA SER A 597 7.29 -8.27 4.19
C SER A 597 8.80 -7.96 4.19
N GLY A 598 9.36 -7.53 3.04
CA GLY A 598 10.80 -7.30 2.87
C GLY A 598 11.63 -8.56 2.59
N GLU A 599 11.02 -9.74 2.62
CA GLU A 599 11.68 -11.06 2.47
C GLU A 599 11.91 -11.50 1.03
N TYR A 600 11.06 -11.02 0.12
CA TYR A 600 11.05 -11.43 -1.28
C TYR A 600 11.15 -10.22 -2.19
N PHE A 601 11.84 -10.40 -3.30
CA PHE A 601 11.97 -9.41 -4.35
C PHE A 601 11.75 -10.09 -5.71
N VAL A 602 11.06 -9.43 -6.64
CA VAL A 602 10.80 -9.98 -7.97
C VAL A 602 11.20 -9.00 -9.05
N SER A 603 11.87 -9.51 -10.08
CA SER A 603 12.15 -8.79 -11.33
C SER A 603 11.53 -9.53 -12.52
N VAL A 604 11.07 -8.77 -13.51
CA VAL A 604 10.45 -9.30 -14.73
C VAL A 604 11.07 -8.68 -15.98
N ASP A 605 11.26 -9.47 -17.04
CA ASP A 605 11.88 -9.01 -18.28
C ASP A 605 10.96 -9.03 -19.51
N LYS A 606 11.45 -8.38 -20.58
CA LYS A 606 10.83 -8.37 -21.91
C LYS A 606 10.91 -9.72 -22.64
N SER A 607 11.71 -10.68 -22.17
CA SER A 607 11.78 -12.05 -22.68
C SER A 607 10.90 -13.04 -21.90
N LYS A 608 9.76 -12.55 -21.39
CA LYS A 608 8.70 -13.25 -20.63
C LYS A 608 9.08 -13.89 -19.29
N ARG A 609 10.28 -13.65 -18.74
CA ARG A 609 10.73 -14.27 -17.49
C ARG A 609 10.37 -13.44 -16.26
N ALA A 610 9.94 -14.13 -15.22
CA ALA A 610 9.96 -13.65 -13.84
C ALA A 610 11.05 -14.37 -13.04
N VAL A 611 11.74 -13.65 -12.17
CA VAL A 611 12.71 -14.21 -11.23
C VAL A 611 12.34 -13.78 -9.82
N LEU A 612 12.17 -14.77 -8.93
CA LEU A 612 11.99 -14.57 -7.49
C LEU A 612 13.35 -14.61 -6.79
N TRP A 613 13.61 -13.60 -5.96
CA TRP A 613 14.85 -13.41 -5.23
C TRP A 613 14.61 -13.33 -3.72
N SER A 614 15.62 -13.73 -2.95
CA SER A 614 15.68 -13.59 -1.48
C SER A 614 17.13 -13.68 -0.98
N ASP A 615 17.33 -13.68 0.33
CA ASP A 615 18.61 -13.87 1.02
C ASP A 615 18.84 -15.32 1.52
N MET A 616 17.79 -16.16 1.48
CA MET A 616 17.76 -17.54 2.00
C MET A 616 18.71 -18.55 1.30
#